data_AF-A0A951MSX2-F1
#
_entry.id   AF-A0A951MSX2-F1
#
_cell.length_a   1.000
_cell.length_b   1.000
_cell.length_c   1.000
_cell.angle_alpha   90.00
_cell.angle_beta   90.00
_cell.angle_gamma   90.00
#
_symmetry.space_group_name_H-M   'P 1'
#
loop_
_entity.id
_entity.type
_entity.pdbx_description
1 polymer ?
#
loop_
_entity_poly.entity_id
_entity_poly.type
_entity_poly.pdbx_seq_one_letter_code
_entity_poly.pdbx_strand_id
1 'polypeptide(L)'
;RRQLKEKILDALIDANSVDLPNALVDDEIHNMQHDMAKRMGMGDKADPHQLPRDLFEERARKRVTLGLLLGEFIKSQELKPAADKVDELLQDAAENYPEPEEAVRNFRKNPNVMRQIEAMALEEQAVDLLIEKATIKDKPARFEEVMNAAQ
;
A
#
# COMPACT_ATOMS: atom_id res chain seq x y z
N ARG A 1 -12.84 -8.31 -4.41
CA ARG A 1 -12.31 -7.35 -3.40
C ARG A 1 -11.17 -6.48 -3.95
N ARG A 2 -10.09 -7.05 -4.51
CA ARG A 2 -8.96 -6.28 -5.10
C ARG A 2 -9.39 -5.19 -6.10
N GLN A 3 -10.18 -5.54 -7.12
CA GLN A 3 -10.69 -4.59 -8.12
C GLN A 3 -11.57 -3.48 -7.52
N LEU A 4 -12.31 -3.77 -6.44
CA LEU A 4 -13.14 -2.76 -5.77
C LEU A 4 -12.25 -1.76 -5.01
N LYS A 5 -11.22 -2.27 -4.31
CA LYS A 5 -10.20 -1.45 -3.65
C LYS A 5 -9.52 -0.52 -4.65
N GLU A 6 -9.05 -1.05 -5.78
CA GLU A 6 -8.42 -0.26 -6.85
C GLU A 6 -9.35 0.85 -7.35
N LYS A 7 -10.61 0.52 -7.69
CA LYS A 7 -11.59 1.52 -8.16
C LYS A 7 -11.88 2.63 -7.15
N ILE A 8 -11.92 2.30 -5.86
CA ILE A 8 -12.19 3.29 -4.80
C ILE A 8 -10.99 4.19 -4.58
N LEU A 9 -9.78 3.64 -4.61
CA LEU A 9 -8.56 4.45 -4.51
C LEU A 9 -8.39 5.36 -5.73
N ASP A 10 -8.72 4.88 -6.92
CA ASP A 10 -8.71 5.70 -8.14
C ASP A 10 -9.76 6.81 -8.06
N ALA A 11 -10.98 6.50 -7.65
CA ALA A 11 -12.02 7.50 -7.44
C ALA A 11 -11.64 8.53 -6.36
N LEU A 12 -10.90 8.11 -5.32
CA LEU A 12 -10.41 9.00 -4.27
C LEU A 12 -9.38 10.00 -4.84
N ILE A 13 -8.49 9.56 -5.73
CA ILE A 13 -7.55 10.45 -6.44
C ILE A 13 -8.32 11.40 -7.37
N ASP A 14 -9.21 10.88 -8.21
CA ASP A 14 -9.93 11.67 -9.21
C ASP A 14 -10.82 12.75 -8.57
N ALA A 15 -11.38 12.48 -7.39
CA ALA A 15 -12.20 13.41 -6.63
C ALA A 15 -11.39 14.49 -5.90
N ASN A 16 -10.07 14.32 -5.72
CA ASN A 16 -9.24 15.20 -4.91
C ASN A 16 -7.97 15.63 -5.66
N SER A 17 -7.93 16.88 -6.11
CA SER A 17 -6.71 17.46 -6.65
C SER A 17 -5.73 17.79 -5.51
N VAL A 18 -4.54 17.19 -5.56
CA VAL A 18 -3.48 17.38 -4.55
C VAL A 18 -2.22 17.89 -5.24
N ASP A 19 -1.72 19.03 -4.79
CA ASP A 19 -0.41 19.52 -5.21
C ASP A 19 0.69 18.72 -4.51
N LEU A 20 1.47 17.99 -5.30
CA LEU A 20 2.50 17.10 -4.78
C LEU A 20 3.85 17.84 -4.64
N PRO A 21 4.47 17.83 -3.45
CA PRO A 21 5.86 18.27 -3.31
C PRO A 21 6.79 17.37 -4.15
N ASN A 22 7.61 17.98 -5.01
CA ASN A 22 8.54 17.23 -5.87
C ASN A 22 9.46 16.30 -5.06
N ALA A 23 9.90 16.73 -3.87
CA ALA A 23 10.73 15.92 -2.99
C ALA A 23 10.08 14.57 -2.62
N LEU A 24 8.77 14.55 -2.34
CA LEU A 24 8.07 13.30 -2.02
C LEU A 24 7.94 12.38 -3.24
N VAL A 25 7.75 12.97 -4.42
CA VAL A 25 7.71 12.21 -5.69
C VAL A 25 9.09 11.64 -6.00
N ASP A 26 10.15 12.41 -5.79
CA ASP A 26 11.53 11.99 -6.00
C ASP A 26 11.91 10.83 -5.08
N ASP A 27 11.58 10.94 -3.79
CA ASP A 27 11.83 9.88 -2.81
C ASP A 27 11.08 8.59 -3.18
N GLU A 28 9.83 8.70 -3.60
CA GLU A 28 9.06 7.52 -4.01
C GLU A 28 9.61 6.89 -5.30
N ILE A 29 10.09 7.69 -6.26
CA ILE A 29 10.78 7.16 -7.45
C ILE A 29 12.04 6.40 -7.05
N HIS A 30 12.86 6.95 -6.15
CA HIS A 30 14.06 6.27 -5.65
C HIS A 30 13.72 4.94 -4.97
N ASN A 31 12.66 4.90 -4.16
CA ASN A 31 12.17 3.66 -3.54
C ASN A 31 11.79 2.63 -4.61
N MET A 32 11.04 3.03 -5.63
CA MET A 32 10.64 2.13 -6.72
C MET A 32 11.82 1.62 -7.55
N GLN A 33 12.80 2.48 -7.84
CA GLN A 33 14.02 2.10 -8.54
C GLN A 33 14.80 1.05 -7.74
N HIS A 34 14.94 1.25 -6.43
CA HIS A 34 15.61 0.32 -5.54
C HIS A 34 14.88 -1.03 -5.45
N ASP A 35 13.56 -1.02 -5.33
CA ASP A 35 12.73 -2.23 -5.35
C ASP A 35 12.88 -3.02 -6.66
N MET A 36 12.89 -2.31 -7.80
CA MET A 36 13.06 -2.92 -9.12
C MET A 36 14.47 -3.50 -9.28
N ALA A 37 15.51 -2.76 -8.90
CA ALA A 37 16.90 -3.22 -8.96
C ALA A 37 17.12 -4.50 -8.14
N LYS A 38 16.52 -4.58 -6.94
CA LYS A 38 16.53 -5.79 -6.11
C LYS A 38 15.87 -6.98 -6.81
N ARG A 39 14.69 -6.78 -7.42
CA ARG A 39 13.97 -7.83 -8.16
C ARG A 39 14.74 -8.30 -9.39
N MET A 40 15.50 -7.41 -10.04
CA MET A 40 16.37 -7.73 -11.16
C MET A 40 17.69 -8.41 -10.74
N GLY A 41 17.93 -8.59 -9.43
CA GLY A 41 19.15 -9.21 -8.91
C GLY A 41 20.40 -8.34 -9.06
N MET A 42 20.23 -7.02 -9.24
CA MET A 42 21.36 -6.10 -9.44
C MET A 42 22.18 -5.89 -8.15
N GLY A 43 21.72 -6.41 -7.01
CA GLY A 43 22.37 -6.32 -5.71
C GLY A 43 22.31 -4.91 -5.09
N ASP A 44 22.56 -4.79 -3.79
CA ASP A 44 22.44 -3.51 -3.06
C ASP A 44 23.49 -2.44 -3.48
N LYS A 45 24.44 -2.79 -4.36
CA LYS A 45 25.50 -1.90 -4.87
C LYS A 45 25.23 -1.40 -6.29
N ALA A 46 24.17 -1.87 -6.95
CA ALA A 46 23.79 -1.32 -8.23
C ALA A 46 23.22 0.08 -8.04
N ASP A 47 23.64 0.98 -8.92
CA ASP A 47 23.13 2.34 -8.95
C ASP A 47 21.66 2.33 -9.42
N PRO A 48 20.69 2.63 -8.53
CA PRO A 48 19.27 2.64 -8.88
C PRO A 48 18.96 3.68 -9.97
N HIS A 49 19.82 4.70 -10.14
CA HIS A 49 19.68 5.72 -11.17
C HIS A 49 19.89 5.19 -12.60
N GLN A 50 20.33 3.93 -12.76
CA GLN A 50 20.38 3.27 -14.07
C GLN A 50 18.99 3.00 -14.66
N LEU A 51 17.95 2.94 -13.82
CA LEU A 51 16.58 2.77 -14.27
C LEU A 51 15.96 4.14 -14.58
N PRO A 52 15.45 4.39 -15.80
CA PRO A 52 14.91 5.70 -16.16
C PRO A 52 13.78 6.14 -15.24
N ARG A 53 13.89 7.37 -14.72
CA ARG A 53 12.90 8.01 -13.84
C ARG A 53 11.49 7.98 -14.43
N ASP A 54 11.37 8.26 -15.73
CA ASP A 54 10.10 8.38 -16.44
C ASP A 54 9.25 7.10 -16.37
N LEU A 55 9.88 5.93 -16.14
CA LEU A 55 9.17 4.67 -15.94
C LEU A 55 8.38 4.63 -14.62
N PHE A 56 8.73 5.48 -13.66
CA PHE A 56 8.18 5.46 -12.31
C PHE A 56 7.37 6.71 -11.99
N GLU A 57 7.52 7.81 -12.74
CA GLU A 57 6.95 9.11 -12.35
C GLU A 57 5.43 9.08 -12.14
N GLU A 58 4.67 8.53 -13.09
CA GLU A 58 3.21 8.44 -12.98
C GLU A 58 2.80 7.61 -11.75
N ARG A 59 3.44 6.45 -11.57
CA ARG A 59 3.15 5.53 -10.47
C ARG A 59 3.53 6.13 -9.12
N ALA A 60 4.66 6.83 -9.05
CA ALA A 60 5.15 7.49 -7.85
C ALA A 60 4.22 8.62 -7.44
N ARG A 61 3.82 9.48 -8.38
CA ARG A 61 2.80 10.52 -8.14
C ARG A 61 1.52 9.90 -7.58
N LYS A 62 1.01 8.84 -8.21
CA LYS A 62 -0.20 8.14 -7.73
C LYS A 62 -0.05 7.61 -6.30
N ARG A 63 1.08 6.99 -5.97
CA ARG A 63 1.34 6.48 -4.60
C ARG A 63 1.48 7.59 -3.58
N VAL A 64 2.20 8.67 -3.90
CA VAL A 64 2.33 9.82 -3.00
C VAL A 64 0.96 10.46 -2.75
N THR A 65 0.16 10.68 -3.80
CA THR A 65 -1.20 11.19 -3.65
C THR A 65 -2.03 10.31 -2.71
N LEU A 66 -2.03 8.99 -2.94
CA LEU A 66 -2.78 8.06 -2.09
C LEU A 66 -2.30 8.06 -0.65
N GLY A 67 -0.98 8.07 -0.42
CA GLY A 67 -0.41 8.12 0.92
C GLY A 67 -0.82 9.38 1.68
N LEU A 68 -0.85 10.54 1.01
CA LEU A 68 -1.30 11.80 1.60
C LEU A 68 -2.80 11.78 1.90
N LEU A 69 -3.62 11.34 0.94
CA LEU A 69 -5.08 11.29 1.11
C LEU A 69 -5.50 10.29 2.19
N LEU A 70 -4.91 9.09 2.20
CA LEU A 70 -5.16 8.10 3.24
C LEU A 70 -4.66 8.56 4.60
N GLY A 71 -3.47 9.17 4.66
CA GLY A 71 -2.94 9.72 5.91
C GLY A 71 -3.87 10.78 6.52
N GLU A 72 -4.37 11.72 5.69
CA GLU A 72 -5.33 12.72 6.15
C GLU A 72 -6.67 12.09 6.53
N PHE A 73 -7.14 11.08 5.78
CA PHE A 73 -8.37 10.36 6.11
C PHE A 73 -8.25 9.64 7.46
N ILE A 74 -7.18 8.88 7.69
CA ILE A 74 -6.86 8.20 8.96
C ILE A 74 -6.89 9.18 10.11
N LYS A 75 -6.25 10.34 9.94
CA LYS A 75 -6.22 11.41 10.94
C LYS A 75 -7.60 12.00 11.19
N SER A 76 -8.37 12.30 10.14
CA SER A 76 -9.72 12.89 10.24
C SER A 76 -10.73 11.97 10.92
N GLN A 77 -10.54 10.65 10.80
CA GLN A 77 -11.39 9.63 11.41
C GLN A 77 -10.84 9.14 12.76
N GLU A 78 -9.73 9.71 13.22
CA GLU A 78 -9.02 9.32 14.45
C GLU A 78 -8.77 7.80 14.54
N LEU A 79 -8.46 7.18 13.40
CA LEU A 79 -8.28 5.74 13.33
C LEU A 79 -7.05 5.32 14.13
N LYS A 80 -7.20 4.19 14.84
CA LYS A 80 -6.13 3.53 15.59
C LYS A 80 -5.98 2.10 15.07
N PRO A 81 -4.75 1.56 15.05
CA PRO A 81 -4.53 0.19 14.62
C PRO A 81 -5.29 -0.73 15.57
N ALA A 82 -6.17 -1.55 15.00
CA ALA A 82 -6.92 -2.52 15.77
C ALA A 82 -5.99 -3.70 16.14
N ALA A 83 -6.03 -4.12 17.40
CA ALA A 83 -5.09 -5.11 17.93
C ALA A 83 -5.21 -6.47 17.24
N ASP A 84 -6.43 -6.87 16.92
CA ASP A 84 -6.74 -8.07 16.12
C ASP A 84 -6.12 -8.00 14.72
N LYS A 85 -6.19 -6.84 14.07
CA LYS A 85 -5.61 -6.64 12.74
C LYS A 85 -4.08 -6.66 12.76
N VAL A 86 -3.48 -6.05 13.78
CA VAL A 86 -2.03 -6.12 14.02
C VAL A 86 -1.59 -7.56 14.25
N ASP A 87 -2.36 -8.31 15.04
CA ASP A 87 -2.05 -9.71 15.34
C ASP A 87 -2.17 -10.61 14.11
N GLU A 88 -3.19 -10.41 13.27
CA GLU A 88 -3.35 -11.09 11.97
C GLU A 88 -2.12 -10.83 11.08
N LEU A 89 -1.75 -9.56 10.88
CA LEU A 89 -0.60 -9.20 10.03
C LEU A 89 0.73 -9.73 10.56
N LEU A 90 0.89 -9.82 11.89
CA LEU A 90 2.08 -10.44 12.50
C LEU A 90 2.15 -11.93 12.19
N GLN A 91 1.01 -12.63 12.25
CA GLN A 91 0.93 -14.06 11.92
C GLN A 91 1.23 -14.29 10.44
N ASP A 92 0.62 -13.50 9.55
CA ASP A 92 0.85 -13.57 8.10
C ASP A 92 2.33 -13.32 7.75
N ALA A 93 2.94 -12.32 8.37
CA ALA A 93 4.36 -12.02 8.17
C ALA A 93 5.29 -13.15 8.65
N ALA A 94 4.83 -13.96 9.62
CA ALA A 94 5.58 -15.05 10.21
C ALA A 94 5.27 -16.43 9.59
N GLU A 95 4.23 -16.54 8.76
CA GLU A 95 3.70 -17.82 8.26
C GLU A 95 4.76 -18.69 7.56
N ASN A 96 5.66 -18.05 6.82
CA ASN A 96 6.71 -18.73 6.04
C ASN A 96 8.01 -18.98 6.84
N TYR A 97 8.05 -18.64 8.13
CA TYR A 97 9.21 -18.91 8.97
C TYR A 97 9.20 -20.36 9.49
N PRO A 98 10.37 -20.98 9.72
CA PRO A 98 10.45 -22.33 10.29
C PRO A 98 9.76 -22.46 11.66
N GLU A 99 9.78 -21.38 12.46
CA GLU A 99 9.14 -21.30 13.77
C GLU A 99 8.28 -20.02 13.86
N PRO A 100 7.03 -20.05 13.36
CA PRO A 100 6.18 -18.85 13.24
C PRO A 100 5.93 -18.15 14.59
N GLU A 101 5.69 -18.91 15.66
CA GLU A 101 5.46 -18.32 16.98
C GLU A 101 6.67 -17.56 17.52
N GLU A 102 7.88 -18.06 17.27
CA GLU A 102 9.10 -17.37 17.67
C GLU A 102 9.31 -16.10 16.83
N ALA A 103 9.07 -16.18 15.53
CA ALA A 103 9.13 -15.03 14.64
C ALA A 103 8.16 -13.92 15.09
N VAL A 104 6.90 -14.25 15.42
CA VAL A 104 5.94 -13.28 15.98
C VAL A 104 6.46 -12.65 17.26
N ARG A 105 6.99 -13.44 18.20
CA ARG A 105 7.58 -12.89 19.45
C ARG A 105 8.73 -11.93 19.17
N ASN A 106 9.56 -12.23 18.17
CA ASN A 106 10.68 -11.38 17.78
C ASN A 106 10.21 -10.10 17.08
N PHE A 107 9.20 -10.17 16.21
CA PHE A 107 8.59 -9.01 15.58
C PHE A 107 7.99 -8.06 16.61
N ARG A 108 7.25 -8.57 17.61
CA ARG A 108 6.69 -7.75 18.70
C ARG A 108 7.74 -7.02 19.53
N LYS A 109 8.94 -7.59 19.67
CA LYS A 109 10.06 -6.95 20.38
C LYS A 109 10.78 -5.90 19.54
N ASN A 110 10.55 -5.85 18.22
CA ASN A 110 11.21 -4.93 17.32
C ASN A 110 10.30 -3.71 17.04
N PRO A 111 10.61 -2.52 17.59
CA PRO A 111 9.76 -1.33 17.43
C PRO A 111 9.65 -0.84 15.98
N ASN A 112 10.62 -1.14 15.13
CA ASN A 112 10.56 -0.75 13.72
C ASN A 112 9.58 -1.63 12.96
N VAL A 113 9.60 -2.94 13.22
CA VAL A 113 8.64 -3.89 12.62
C VAL A 113 7.23 -3.59 13.12
N MET A 114 7.05 -3.35 14.42
CA MET A 114 5.73 -3.01 14.96
C MET A 114 5.15 -1.74 14.33
N ARG A 115 5.95 -0.67 14.17
CA ARG A 115 5.49 0.54 13.48
C ARG A 115 5.04 0.28 12.05
N GLN A 116 5.75 -0.60 11.33
CA GLN A 116 5.37 -0.96 9.97
C GLN A 116 4.06 -1.77 9.94
N ILE A 117 3.91 -2.76 10.82
CA ILE A 117 2.69 -3.56 10.91
C ILE A 117 1.49 -2.70 11.33
N GLU A 118 1.66 -1.80 12.30
CA GLU A 118 0.61 -0.88 12.74
C GLU A 118 0.19 0.08 11.61
N ALA A 119 1.15 0.58 10.82
CA ALA A 119 0.85 1.39 9.65
C ALA A 119 0.05 0.61 8.59
N MET A 120 0.42 -0.64 8.33
CA MET A 120 -0.32 -1.53 7.42
C MET A 120 -1.74 -1.80 7.92
N ALA A 121 -1.91 -2.07 9.23
CA ALA A 121 -3.23 -2.28 9.83
C ALA A 121 -4.11 -1.03 9.67
N LEU A 122 -3.57 0.15 9.96
CA LEU A 122 -4.26 1.42 9.77
C LEU A 122 -4.68 1.66 8.32
N GLU A 123 -3.80 1.38 7.36
CA GLU A 123 -4.10 1.55 5.94
C GLU A 123 -5.25 0.62 5.50
N GLU A 124 -5.22 -0.65 5.90
CA GLU A 124 -6.30 -1.59 5.58
C GLU A 124 -7.62 -1.18 6.21
N GLN A 125 -7.61 -0.77 7.49
CA GLN A 125 -8.80 -0.27 8.18
C GLN A 125 -9.36 1.00 7.52
N ALA A 126 -8.48 1.91 7.09
CA ALA A 126 -8.88 3.13 6.40
C ALA A 126 -9.57 2.83 5.07
N VAL A 127 -9.02 1.88 4.31
CA VAL A 127 -9.61 1.43 3.05
C VAL A 127 -10.96 0.77 3.30
N ASP A 128 -11.07 -0.11 4.28
CA ASP A 128 -12.34 -0.77 4.58
C ASP A 128 -13.41 0.24 5.01
N LEU A 129 -13.05 1.25 5.82
CA LEU A 129 -13.96 2.34 6.18
C LEU A 129 -14.34 3.23 4.97
N LEU A 130 -13.40 3.48 4.06
CA LEU A 130 -13.71 4.18 2.80
C LEU A 130 -14.70 3.41 1.96
N ILE A 131 -14.56 2.08 1.87
CA ILE A 131 -15.50 1.20 1.15
C ILE A 131 -16.88 1.27 1.80
N GLU A 132 -16.96 1.21 3.13
CA GLU A 132 -18.22 1.30 3.88
C GLU A 132 -18.93 2.64 3.66
N LYS A 133 -18.17 3.74 3.59
CA LYS A 133 -18.70 5.08 3.34
C LYS A 133 -18.97 5.38 1.87
N ALA A 134 -18.45 4.58 0.95
CA ALA A 134 -18.63 4.78 -0.48
C ALA A 134 -20.03 4.36 -0.94
N THR A 135 -20.60 5.10 -1.88
CA THR A 135 -21.84 4.68 -2.56
C THR A 135 -21.51 3.64 -3.62
N ILE A 136 -21.74 2.37 -3.32
CA ILE A 136 -21.48 1.26 -4.25
C ILE A 136 -22.73 1.02 -5.11
N LYS A 137 -22.54 0.99 -6.44
CA LYS A 137 -23.58 0.61 -7.40
C LYS A 137 -23.15 -0.67 -8.12
N ASP A 138 -23.85 -1.76 -7.83
CA ASP A 138 -23.64 -3.03 -8.52
C ASP A 138 -24.09 -2.92 -9.98
N LYS A 139 -23.24 -3.38 -10.89
CA LYS A 139 -23.56 -3.49 -12.32
C LYS A 139 -23.47 -4.95 -12.72
N PRO A 140 -24.50 -5.52 -13.38
CA PRO A 140 -24.37 -6.84 -13.97
C PRO A 140 -23.28 -6.80 -15.05
N ALA A 141 -22.31 -7.71 -14.92
CA ALA A 141 -21.20 -7.87 -15.85
C ALA A 141 -21.14 -9.34 -16.31
N ARG A 142 -20.72 -9.57 -17.55
CA ARG A 142 -20.47 -10.91 -18.07
C ARG A 142 -19.15 -11.46 -17.54
N PHE A 143 -19.05 -12.78 -17.42
CA PHE A 143 -17.85 -13.45 -16.93
C PHE A 143 -16.58 -13.02 -17.70
N GLU A 144 -16.67 -12.90 -19.03
CA GLU A 144 -15.58 -12.46 -19.90
C GLU A 144 -15.08 -11.03 -19.56
N GLU A 145 -15.99 -10.13 -19.17
CA GLU A 145 -15.67 -8.73 -18.82
C GLU A 145 -14.93 -8.64 -17.48
N VAL A 146 -15.25 -9.52 -16.54
CA VAL A 146 -14.60 -9.56 -15.21
C VAL A 146 -13.21 -10.21 -15.30
N MET A 147 -13.07 -11.25 -16.10
CA MET A 147 -11.79 -11.97 -16.26
C MET A 147 -10.75 -11.15 -17.04
N ASN A 148 -11.16 -10.42 -18.07
CA ASN A 148 -10.24 -9.57 -18.85
C ASN A 148 -9.75 -8.34 -18.06
N ALA A 149 -10.51 -7.87 -17.06
CA ALA A 149 -10.12 -6.76 -16.19
C ALA A 149 -9.25 -7.19 -14.98
N ALA A 150 -8.97 -8.48 -14.83
CA ALA A 150 -8.16 -9.02 -13.72
C ALA A 150 -6.73 -9.43 -14.14
N GLN A 151 -6.45 -9.45 -15.46
CA GLN A 151 -5.13 -9.61 -16.07
C GLN A 151 -4.42 -8.27 -16.17
#